data_AF-A0A3M1J026-F1
#
_entry.id   AF-A0A3M1J026-F1
#
_cell.length_a   1.000
_cell.length_b   1.000
_cell.length_c   1.000
_cell.angle_alpha   90.00
_cell.angle_beta   90.00
_cell.angle_gamma   90.00
#
_symmetry.space_group_name_H-M   'P 1'
#
loop_
_entity.id
_entity.type
_entity.pdbx_description
1 polymer ?
#
loop_
_entity_poly.entity_id
_entity_poly.type
_entity_poly.pdbx_seq_one_letter_code
_entity_poly.pdbx_strand_id
1 'polypeptide(L)'
;YFTNFDRRHNVNLLGSYLLGADKQWELGLRWNLGSGFPFTQTQGFYEQAPVEDNPVLIDFLTGNYNLTPLLSSERNGGRLSYFHRLDASIKRSWNFSKYSRLEATLSVTNAYDRRNVFYVDRITNNRVDQLPILPSLGLTFHW
;
A
#
# COMPACT_ATOMS: atom_id res chain seq x y z
N TYR A 1 -8.85 22.81 2.84
CA TYR A 1 -8.58 21.45 3.33
C TYR A 1 -8.25 20.56 2.13
N PHE A 2 -7.31 19.61 2.26
CA PHE A 2 -6.99 18.66 1.18
C PHE A 2 -8.09 17.60 1.06
N THR A 3 -8.34 17.10 -0.14
CA THR A 3 -9.22 15.93 -0.34
C THR A 3 -8.51 14.67 0.16
N ASN A 4 -9.26 13.66 0.60
CA ASN A 4 -8.71 12.40 1.12
C ASN A 4 -7.86 11.62 0.09
N PHE A 5 -8.09 11.84 -1.21
CA PHE A 5 -7.32 11.24 -2.30
C PHE A 5 -6.20 12.14 -2.85
N ASP A 6 -5.94 13.28 -2.20
CA ASP A 6 -4.90 14.21 -2.63
C ASP A 6 -3.51 13.57 -2.51
N ARG A 7 -2.85 13.36 -3.65
CA ARG A 7 -1.41 13.06 -3.74
C ARG A 7 -0.72 14.18 -4.51
N ARG A 8 -0.03 15.05 -3.76
CA ARG A 8 0.72 16.18 -4.32
C ARG A 8 1.80 15.76 -5.33
N HIS A 9 2.46 14.62 -5.09
CA HIS A 9 3.43 14.06 -6.01
C HIS A 9 3.12 12.59 -6.25
N ASN A 10 3.08 12.18 -7.51
CA ASN A 10 2.88 10.79 -7.90
C ASN A 10 3.69 10.51 -9.14
N VAL A 11 4.61 9.54 -9.06
CA VAL A 11 5.50 9.16 -10.15
C VAL A 11 5.45 7.65 -10.33
N ASN A 12 5.34 7.21 -11.58
CA ASN A 12 5.45 5.82 -11.98
C ASN A 12 6.43 5.76 -13.15
N LEU A 13 7.63 5.24 -12.90
CA LEU A 13 8.64 5.01 -13.93
C LEU A 13 8.65 3.52 -14.25
N LEU A 14 8.63 3.20 -15.54
CA LEU A 14 8.76 1.85 -16.06
C LEU A 14 9.89 1.84 -17.09
N GLY A 15 10.81 0.90 -16.95
CA GLY A 15 11.85 0.62 -17.92
C GLY A 15 11.86 -0.86 -18.25
N SER A 16 12.01 -1.18 -19.53
CA SER A 16 12.26 -2.54 -19.99
C SER A 16 13.42 -2.56 -20.97
N TYR A 17 14.19 -3.63 -20.95
CA TYR A 17 15.33 -3.79 -21.84
C TYR A 17 15.47 -5.23 -22.32
N LEU A 18 15.59 -5.39 -23.64
CA LEU A 18 15.77 -6.68 -24.29
C LEU A 18 17.26 -6.96 -24.53
N LEU A 19 17.69 -8.16 -24.17
CA LEU A 19 19.07 -8.62 -24.16
C LEU A 19 19.22 -9.97 -24.87
N GLY A 20 20.44 -10.22 -25.35
CA GLY A 20 20.80 -11.43 -26.09
C GLY A 20 20.69 -11.25 -27.60
N ALA A 21 21.44 -12.06 -28.35
CA ALA A 21 21.46 -12.01 -29.81
C ALA A 21 20.05 -12.15 -30.42
N ASP A 22 19.22 -13.02 -29.85
CA ASP A 22 17.84 -13.27 -30.29
C ASP A 22 16.81 -12.56 -29.40
N LYS A 23 17.24 -11.59 -28.57
CA LYS A 23 16.40 -10.87 -27.62
C LYS A 23 15.65 -11.81 -26.65
N GLN A 24 16.28 -12.92 -26.28
CA GLN A 24 15.68 -13.96 -25.43
C GLN A 24 15.55 -13.57 -23.95
N TRP A 25 16.17 -12.47 -23.53
CA TRP A 25 16.09 -11.95 -22.16
C TRP A 25 15.37 -10.61 -22.13
N GLU A 26 14.51 -10.40 -21.14
CA GLU A 26 13.85 -9.14 -20.88
C GLU A 26 14.05 -8.76 -19.41
N LEU A 27 14.68 -7.61 -19.18
CA LEU A 27 14.77 -6.99 -17.86
C LEU A 27 13.63 -5.99 -17.71
N GLY A 28 12.95 -6.01 -16.58
CA GLY A 28 11.93 -5.04 -16.21
C GLY A 28 12.28 -4.34 -14.90
N LEU A 29 12.08 -3.03 -14.87
CA LEU A 29 12.19 -2.21 -13.66
C LEU A 29 10.97 -1.30 -13.58
N ARG A 30 10.33 -1.27 -12.40
CA ARG A 30 9.24 -0.35 -12.12
C ARG A 30 9.50 0.36 -10.81
N TRP A 31 9.50 1.69 -10.84
CA TRP A 31 9.64 2.51 -9.65
C TRP A 31 8.41 3.38 -9.45
N ASN A 32 7.83 3.30 -8.27
CA ASN A 32 6.67 4.08 -7.87
C ASN A 32 7.04 4.99 -6.72
N LEU A 33 6.58 6.25 -6.77
CA LEU A 33 6.68 7.23 -5.70
C LEU A 33 5.32 7.89 -5.53
N GLY A 34 4.90 8.09 -4.29
CA GLY A 34 3.72 8.87 -3.96
C GLY A 34 3.92 9.66 -2.68
N SER A 35 3.55 10.93 -2.69
CA SER A 35 3.36 11.68 -1.45
C SER A 35 2.28 11.03 -0.60
N GLY A 36 2.39 11.15 0.73
CA GLY A 36 1.43 10.58 1.65
C GLY A 36 0.02 11.16 1.51
N PHE A 37 -0.97 10.28 1.69
CA PHE A 37 -2.36 10.69 1.75
C PHE A 37 -2.61 11.57 2.98
N PRO A 38 -3.42 12.62 2.84
CA PRO A 38 -3.78 13.44 3.97
C PRO A 38 -4.83 12.74 4.84
N PHE A 39 -4.78 13.00 6.15
CA PHE A 39 -5.73 12.46 7.12
C PHE A 39 -5.99 13.47 8.23
N THR A 40 -7.22 13.47 8.76
CA THR A 40 -7.53 14.25 9.98
C THR A 40 -6.90 13.55 11.17
N GLN A 41 -6.09 14.26 11.97
CA GLN A 41 -5.44 13.71 13.15
C GLN A 41 -6.45 13.45 14.28
N THR A 42 -6.21 12.40 15.07
CA THR A 42 -6.93 12.16 16.32
C THR A 42 -6.26 12.98 17.42
N GLN A 43 -7.01 13.84 18.10
CA GLN A 43 -6.51 14.65 19.22
C GLN A 43 -6.63 13.91 20.56
N GLY A 44 -7.59 13.02 20.67
CA GLY A 44 -7.84 12.23 21.88
C GLY A 44 -8.97 11.23 21.67
N PHE A 45 -9.44 10.65 22.76
CA PHE A 45 -10.58 9.73 22.77
C PHE A 45 -11.52 10.11 23.90
N TYR A 46 -12.80 9.85 23.72
CA TYR A 46 -13.82 10.00 24.75
C TYR A 46 -14.77 8.81 24.70
N GLU A 47 -15.43 8.51 25.81
CA GLU A 47 -16.41 7.44 25.89
C GLU A 47 -17.78 7.92 25.40
N GLN A 48 -18.36 7.22 24.43
CA GLN A 48 -19.69 7.51 23.91
C GLN A 48 -20.74 6.77 24.73
N ALA A 49 -21.21 7.42 25.80
CA ALA A 49 -22.37 6.95 26.55
C ALA A 49 -23.65 7.02 25.68
N PRO A 50 -24.56 6.02 25.74
CA PRO A 50 -25.76 5.96 24.92
C PRO A 50 -26.88 6.86 25.47
N VAL A 51 -26.59 8.16 25.57
CA VAL A 51 -27.51 9.20 26.10
C VAL A 51 -28.80 9.29 25.30
N GLU A 52 -28.75 9.00 24.01
CA GLU A 52 -29.92 9.00 23.14
C GLU A 52 -30.88 7.84 23.43
N ASP A 53 -30.36 6.67 23.84
CA ASP A 53 -31.18 5.47 24.09
C ASP A 53 -31.70 5.40 25.52
N ASN A 54 -30.89 5.82 26.52
CA ASN A 54 -31.24 5.69 27.94
C ASN A 54 -30.72 6.88 28.78
N PRO A 55 -31.25 8.11 28.60
CA PRO A 55 -30.69 9.33 29.18
C PRO A 55 -30.65 9.36 30.72
N VAL A 56 -31.46 8.56 31.39
CA VAL A 56 -31.64 8.58 32.86
C VAL A 56 -30.85 7.47 33.57
N LEU A 57 -30.44 6.42 32.86
CA LEU A 57 -29.82 5.22 33.45
C LEU A 57 -28.30 5.15 33.18
N ILE A 58 -27.69 6.24 32.75
CA ILE A 58 -26.27 6.29 32.41
C ILE A 58 -25.44 6.53 33.67
N ASP A 59 -24.49 5.64 33.88
CA ASP A 59 -23.49 5.76 34.92
C ASP A 59 -22.23 6.42 34.37
N PHE A 60 -22.13 7.73 34.58
CA PHE A 60 -20.96 8.52 34.18
C PHE A 60 -19.74 8.32 35.08
N LEU A 61 -19.88 7.65 36.22
CA LEU A 61 -18.79 7.48 37.20
C LEU A 61 -18.08 6.15 37.01
N THR A 62 -18.81 5.07 36.72
CA THR A 62 -18.23 3.72 36.57
C THR A 62 -18.65 2.97 35.30
N GLY A 63 -19.44 3.59 34.44
CA GLY A 63 -19.80 3.01 33.15
C GLY A 63 -18.57 2.78 32.26
N ASN A 64 -18.61 1.72 31.46
CA ASN A 64 -17.58 1.38 30.48
C ASN A 64 -18.23 1.38 29.10
N TYR A 65 -18.04 2.47 28.36
CA TYR A 65 -18.68 2.69 27.07
C TYR A 65 -17.68 2.62 25.92
N ASN A 66 -18.21 2.62 24.69
CA ASN A 66 -17.37 2.56 23.50
C ASN A 66 -16.49 3.82 23.37
N LEU A 67 -15.19 3.61 23.20
CA LEU A 67 -14.22 4.67 22.91
C LEU A 67 -14.45 5.24 21.49
N THR A 68 -14.64 6.55 21.42
CA THR A 68 -14.80 7.30 20.18
C THR A 68 -13.65 8.29 20.01
N PRO A 69 -13.04 8.38 18.82
CA PRO A 69 -11.93 9.30 18.58
C PRO A 69 -12.43 10.75 18.46
N LEU A 70 -11.79 11.66 19.19
CA LEU A 70 -11.91 13.10 18.99
C LEU A 70 -10.99 13.53 17.84
N LEU A 71 -11.57 14.00 16.75
CA LEU A 71 -10.84 14.41 15.56
C LEU A 71 -10.44 15.89 15.61
N SER A 72 -9.33 16.21 14.95
CA SER A 72 -8.91 17.60 14.79
C SER A 72 -9.91 18.43 13.99
N SER A 73 -10.08 19.69 14.40
CA SER A 73 -10.87 20.69 13.67
C SER A 73 -10.27 20.99 12.29
N GLU A 74 -8.94 20.86 12.15
CA GLU A 74 -8.27 20.90 10.85
C GLU A 74 -8.43 19.56 10.11
N ARG A 75 -9.43 19.51 9.23
CA ARG A 75 -9.68 18.36 8.37
C ARG A 75 -8.49 18.12 7.43
N ASN A 76 -7.96 16.90 7.43
CA ASN A 76 -6.88 16.47 6.53
C ASN A 76 -5.58 17.29 6.67
N GLY A 77 -5.30 17.81 7.87
CA GLY A 77 -4.06 18.57 8.17
C GLY A 77 -2.81 17.69 8.29
N GLY A 78 -2.94 16.43 8.71
CA GLY A 78 -1.84 15.46 8.75
C GLY A 78 -1.61 14.78 7.40
N ARG A 79 -0.41 14.22 7.19
CA ARG A 79 -0.10 13.36 6.03
C ARG A 79 0.62 12.09 6.46
N LEU A 80 0.27 10.98 5.82
CA LEU A 80 1.01 9.73 5.97
C LEU A 80 2.44 9.86 5.42
N SER A 81 3.28 8.89 5.76
CA SER A 81 4.63 8.79 5.22
C SER A 81 4.62 8.68 3.69
N TYR A 82 5.65 9.23 3.04
CA TYR A 82 5.85 9.05 1.60
C TYR A 82 5.93 7.57 1.25
N PHE A 83 5.30 7.20 0.15
CA PHE A 83 5.32 5.87 -0.45
C PHE A 83 6.40 5.81 -1.53
N HIS A 84 7.25 4.79 -1.52
CA HIS A 84 8.00 4.41 -2.71
C HIS A 84 8.29 2.93 -2.75
N ARG A 85 8.35 2.38 -3.96
CA ARG A 85 8.51 0.95 -4.22
C ARG A 85 9.28 0.76 -5.51
N LEU A 86 10.30 -0.10 -5.47
CA LEU A 86 10.98 -0.60 -6.66
C LEU A 86 10.60 -2.07 -6.86
N ASP A 87 10.17 -2.41 -8.05
CA ASP A 87 9.99 -3.79 -8.49
C ASP A 87 10.96 -4.08 -9.63
N ALA A 88 11.47 -5.29 -9.66
CA ALA A 88 12.36 -5.76 -10.70
C ALA A 88 11.91 -7.12 -11.22
N SER A 89 12.12 -7.37 -12.50
CA SER A 89 11.87 -8.65 -13.13
C SER A 89 12.93 -9.00 -14.15
N ILE A 90 13.14 -10.29 -14.32
CA ILE A 90 13.89 -10.87 -15.42
C ILE A 90 13.06 -11.99 -16.03
N LYS A 91 12.85 -11.90 -17.33
CA LYS A 91 12.19 -12.95 -18.11
C LYS A 91 13.19 -13.54 -19.09
N ARG A 92 13.14 -14.86 -19.23
CA ARG A 92 13.82 -15.61 -20.27
C ARG A 92 12.81 -16.35 -21.12
N SER A 93 12.97 -16.26 -22.44
CA SER A 93 12.15 -16.96 -23.41
C SER A 93 12.98 -17.99 -24.17
N TRP A 94 12.44 -19.21 -24.31
CA TRP A 94 13.00 -20.27 -25.13
C TRP A 94 12.02 -20.57 -26.27
N ASN A 95 12.48 -20.37 -27.51
CA ASN A 95 11.70 -20.73 -28.70
C ASN A 95 12.15 -22.12 -29.16
N PHE A 96 11.27 -23.12 -29.14
CA PHE A 96 11.60 -24.48 -29.58
C PHE A 96 11.21 -24.70 -31.03
N SER A 97 10.11 -24.09 -31.47
CA SER A 97 9.65 -24.12 -32.86
C SER A 97 8.92 -22.82 -33.22
N LYS A 98 8.33 -22.76 -34.42
CA LYS A 98 7.47 -21.65 -34.83
C LYS A 98 6.18 -21.56 -33.98
N TYR A 99 5.75 -22.66 -33.37
CA TYR A 99 4.49 -22.76 -32.62
C TYR A 99 4.69 -22.94 -31.12
N SER A 100 5.90 -23.31 -30.68
CA SER A 100 6.16 -23.60 -29.27
C SER A 100 7.22 -22.69 -28.64
N ARG A 101 6.86 -22.08 -27.51
CA ARG A 101 7.70 -21.18 -26.73
C ARG A 101 7.45 -21.37 -25.24
N LEU A 102 8.52 -21.39 -24.45
CA LEU A 102 8.47 -21.33 -22.99
C LEU A 102 8.98 -19.97 -22.52
N GLU A 103 8.31 -19.39 -21.55
CA GLU A 103 8.76 -18.19 -20.84
C GLU A 103 8.87 -18.48 -19.35
N ALA A 104 10.01 -18.11 -18.75
CA ALA A 104 10.18 -18.08 -17.31
C ALA A 104 10.43 -16.65 -16.87
N THR A 105 9.65 -16.19 -15.90
CA THR A 105 9.78 -14.86 -15.31
C THR A 105 10.08 -15.00 -13.83
N LEU A 106 11.22 -14.46 -13.41
CA LEU A 106 11.54 -14.23 -12.01
C LEU A 106 11.32 -12.75 -11.72
N SER A 107 10.58 -12.43 -10.66
CA SER A 107 10.38 -11.05 -10.25
C SER A 107 10.43 -10.89 -8.75
N VAL A 108 10.77 -9.68 -8.32
CA VAL A 108 10.75 -9.28 -6.93
C VAL A 108 9.96 -7.97 -6.82
N THR A 109 8.91 -8.03 -6.01
CA THR A 109 8.12 -6.87 -5.62
C THR A 109 8.73 -6.25 -4.37
N ASN A 110 8.77 -4.92 -4.29
CA ASN A 110 9.31 -4.18 -3.16
C ASN A 110 10.77 -4.59 -2.85
N ALA A 111 11.64 -4.49 -3.86
CA ALA A 111 13.05 -4.89 -3.79
C ALA A 111 13.85 -4.18 -2.67
N TYR A 112 13.38 -3.02 -2.19
CA TYR A 112 13.98 -2.29 -1.06
C TYR A 112 13.53 -2.80 0.32
N ASP A 113 12.60 -3.76 0.36
CA ASP A 113 11.89 -4.21 1.58
C ASP A 113 11.34 -3.05 2.42
N ARG A 114 10.83 -2.02 1.74
CA ARG A 114 10.38 -0.81 2.42
C ARG A 114 9.02 -1.04 3.06
N ARG A 115 8.93 -0.76 4.36
CA ARG A 115 7.69 -0.73 5.14
C ARG A 115 6.85 0.49 4.75
N ASN A 116 6.07 0.34 3.69
CA ASN A 116 5.16 1.36 3.18
C ASN A 116 3.83 1.30 3.95
N VAL A 117 3.39 2.40 4.56
CA VAL A 117 2.11 2.44 5.31
C VAL A 117 0.94 2.17 4.35
N PHE A 118 0.10 1.19 4.68
CA PHE A 118 -1.18 0.96 4.02
C PHE A 118 -2.29 1.75 4.71
N TYR A 119 -2.47 1.53 6.02
CA TYR A 119 -3.33 2.34 6.89
C TYR A 119 -2.85 2.31 8.34
N VAL A 120 -3.42 3.18 9.17
CA VAL A 120 -3.25 3.16 10.63
C VAL A 120 -4.64 2.98 11.24
N ASP A 121 -4.79 1.92 12.03
CA ASP A 121 -5.99 1.72 12.84
C ASP A 121 -6.00 2.77 13.95
N ARG A 122 -7.07 3.55 14.02
CA ARG A 122 -7.14 4.71 14.92
C ARG A 122 -7.48 4.35 16.35
N ILE A 123 -8.15 3.22 16.56
CA ILE A 123 -8.60 2.80 17.89
C ILE A 123 -7.46 2.09 18.61
N THR A 124 -6.79 1.19 17.90
CA THR A 124 -5.65 0.42 18.43
C THR A 124 -4.31 1.11 18.22
N ASN A 125 -4.27 2.21 17.45
CA ASN A 125 -3.06 2.90 17.01
C ASN A 125 -2.07 1.97 16.26
N ASN A 126 -2.57 0.89 15.67
CA ASN A 126 -1.75 -0.08 14.96
C ASN A 126 -1.52 0.36 13.51
N ARG A 127 -0.25 0.50 13.16
CA ARG A 127 0.19 0.75 11.79
C ARG A 127 0.23 -0.57 11.02
N VAL A 128 -0.45 -0.61 9.88
CA VAL A 128 -0.42 -1.73 8.94
C VAL A 128 0.36 -1.32 7.70
N ASP A 129 1.41 -2.07 7.39
CA ASP A 129 2.24 -1.84 6.21
C ASP A 129 1.80 -2.72 5.03
N GLN A 130 2.14 -2.29 3.82
CA GLN A 130 2.00 -3.07 2.60
C GLN A 130 2.98 -4.26 2.60
N LEU A 131 2.82 -5.13 1.59
CA LEU A 131 3.62 -6.33 1.44
C LEU A 131 5.13 -6.04 1.56
N PRO A 132 5.87 -6.92 2.27
CA PRO A 132 7.33 -6.86 2.33
C PRO A 132 7.92 -7.22 0.96
N ILE A 133 9.24 -7.40 0.90
CA ILE A 133 9.87 -7.99 -0.27
C ILE A 133 9.18 -9.31 -0.64
N LEU A 134 8.70 -9.41 -1.88
CA LEU A 134 7.93 -10.55 -2.36
C LEU A 134 8.54 -11.10 -3.65
N PRO A 135 9.32 -12.20 -3.58
CA PRO A 135 9.80 -12.89 -4.76
C PRO A 135 8.68 -13.72 -5.40
N SER A 136 8.73 -13.87 -6.73
CA SER A 136 7.78 -14.68 -7.49
C SER A 136 8.44 -15.29 -8.72
N LEU A 137 8.04 -16.52 -9.04
CA LEU A 137 8.44 -17.24 -10.25
C LEU A 137 7.19 -17.59 -11.05
N GLY A 138 7.19 -17.25 -12.34
CA GLY A 138 6.13 -17.60 -13.29
C GLY A 138 6.69 -18.40 -14.46
N LEU A 139 5.95 -19.40 -14.89
CA LEU A 139 6.23 -20.17 -16.11
C LEU A 139 5.02 -20.08 -17.03
N THR A 140 5.25 -19.84 -18.31
CA THR A 140 4.19 -19.78 -19.33
C THR A 140 4.66 -20.57 -20.54
N PHE A 141 3.87 -21.56 -20.93
CA PHE A 141 4.14 -22.38 -22.11
C PHE A 141 3.09 -22.09 -23.18
N HIS A 142 3.55 -21.79 -24.38
CA HIS A 142 2.74 -21.55 -25.57
C HIS A 142 2.93 -22.73 -26.53
N TRP A 143 1.83 -23.26 -27.07
CA TRP A 143 1.78 -24.39 -28.00
C TRP A 143 0.84 -24.13 -29.18
#